data_AF-A0A4C2E987-F1
#
_entry.id   AF-A0A4C2E987-F1
#
_cell.length_a   1.000
_cell.length_b   1.000
_cell.length_c   1.000
_cell.angle_alpha   90.00
_cell.angle_beta   90.00
_cell.angle_gamma   90.00
#
_symmetry.space_group_name_H-M   'P 1'
#
loop_
_entity.id
_entity.type
_entity.pdbx_description
1 polymer ?
#
loop_
_entity_poly.entity_id
_entity_poly.type
_entity_poly.pdbx_seq_one_letter_code
_entity_poly.pdbx_strand_id
1 'polypeptide(L)'
;MAVVPTANAKDNSFFTNVDVRDSVSRFTYSQDPNNWLLVEVRMFLSEGQDSDMFLSIPKEFTELPAETFELMHRSQAVGKVMISDEHLIQVSFTNPPKDNITTHFQFLTKLNSDAVESIDTPKIIEYKFYSSQGEHFERPIRYEPKPLGNVFVDSGMFWHNETAWFVVDVPMKQLFEPVYVFSDPGAGSHINQHRIIRDMTRCELVTSVDSFHRPKISEPIEPLEDYTSDSSILMKFDHNLEGYYVRISYYTKPRIVKSTNPIRVQTSFYKNAVKGLSKYAIYS
;
A
#
# COMPACT_ATOMS: atom_id res chain seq x y z
N MET A 1 -12.48 -57.19 21.09
CA MET A 1 -11.73 -55.99 20.66
C MET A 1 -12.39 -55.48 19.40
N ALA A 2 -13.03 -54.32 19.46
CA ALA A 2 -13.54 -53.67 18.27
C ALA A 2 -12.36 -52.96 17.59
N VAL A 3 -12.06 -53.35 16.35
CA VAL A 3 -11.13 -52.61 15.50
C VAL A 3 -11.84 -51.33 15.10
N VAL A 4 -11.44 -50.21 15.67
CA VAL A 4 -11.84 -48.88 15.21
C VAL A 4 -11.13 -48.68 13.87
N PRO A 5 -11.83 -48.49 12.75
CA PRO A 5 -11.16 -48.11 11.53
C PRO A 5 -10.65 -46.69 11.74
N THR A 6 -9.34 -46.50 11.74
CA THR A 6 -8.73 -45.20 11.48
C THR A 6 -9.24 -44.77 10.11
N ALA A 7 -10.18 -43.82 10.09
CA ALA A 7 -10.55 -43.15 8.88
C ALA A 7 -9.28 -42.51 8.32
N ASN A 8 -8.76 -43.07 7.22
CA ASN A 8 -7.78 -42.37 6.40
C ASN A 8 -8.50 -41.12 5.90
N ALA A 9 -8.25 -39.97 6.53
CA ALA A 9 -8.55 -38.69 5.91
C ALA A 9 -7.87 -38.73 4.54
N LYS A 10 -8.66 -38.69 3.46
CA LYS A 10 -8.07 -38.43 2.15
C LYS A 10 -7.60 -36.99 2.21
N ASP A 11 -6.28 -36.81 2.32
CA ASP A 11 -5.59 -35.53 2.23
C ASP A 11 -5.84 -34.93 0.84
N ASN A 12 -7.02 -34.31 0.71
CA ASN A 12 -7.52 -33.64 -0.48
C ASN A 12 -7.61 -32.13 -0.21
N SER A 13 -6.94 -31.62 0.83
CA SER A 13 -6.82 -30.19 1.05
C SER A 13 -5.80 -29.63 0.06
N PHE A 14 -6.05 -28.45 -0.50
CA PHE A 14 -5.14 -27.84 -1.48
C PHE A 14 -5.20 -26.32 -1.46
N PHE A 15 -4.13 -25.69 -1.93
CA PHE A 15 -4.12 -24.26 -2.20
C PHE A 15 -4.95 -24.00 -3.45
N THR A 16 -5.98 -23.15 -3.33
CA THR A 16 -6.88 -22.81 -4.43
C THR A 16 -6.39 -21.59 -5.21
N ASN A 17 -5.75 -20.66 -4.52
CA ASN A 17 -5.23 -19.44 -5.12
C ASN A 17 -4.17 -18.79 -4.21
N VAL A 18 -3.27 -18.02 -4.82
CA VAL A 18 -2.40 -17.04 -4.16
C VAL A 18 -2.56 -15.75 -4.94
N ASP A 19 -2.89 -14.63 -4.33
CA ASP A 19 -2.91 -13.31 -4.98
C ASP A 19 -1.79 -12.44 -4.41
N VAL A 20 -1.21 -11.57 -5.25
CA VAL A 20 -0.26 -10.54 -4.85
C VAL A 20 -0.79 -9.19 -5.33
N ARG A 21 -0.83 -8.20 -4.44
CA ARG A 21 -1.32 -6.86 -4.74
C ARG A 21 -0.45 -5.80 -4.06
N ASP A 22 -0.35 -4.63 -4.65
CA ASP A 22 0.20 -3.47 -3.96
C ASP A 22 -0.72 -3.09 -2.79
N SER A 23 -0.15 -2.91 -1.59
CA SER A 23 -0.92 -2.70 -0.36
C SER A 23 -1.64 -1.35 -0.31
N VAL A 24 -1.14 -0.35 -1.05
CA VAL A 24 -1.69 1.00 -1.11
C VAL A 24 -2.85 1.03 -2.09
N SER A 25 -2.58 0.68 -3.36
CA SER A 25 -3.58 0.71 -4.43
C SER A 25 -4.59 -0.43 -4.36
N ARG A 26 -4.23 -1.55 -3.71
CA ARG A 26 -5.01 -2.81 -3.68
C ARG A 26 -5.18 -3.47 -5.05
N PHE A 27 -4.39 -3.07 -6.04
CA PHE A 27 -4.41 -3.65 -7.38
C PHE A 27 -3.13 -4.45 -7.67
N THR A 28 -3.11 -5.11 -8.82
CA THR A 28 -1.94 -5.85 -9.34
C THR A 28 -0.97 -4.93 -10.10
N TYR A 29 -0.98 -3.63 -9.78
CA TYR A 29 -0.01 -2.67 -10.27
C TYR A 29 0.56 -1.89 -9.09
N SER A 30 1.80 -1.42 -9.23
CA SER A 30 2.48 -0.59 -8.24
C SER A 30 3.23 0.55 -8.92
N GLN A 31 3.18 1.72 -8.32
CA GLN A 31 3.92 2.91 -8.79
C GLN A 31 5.19 3.17 -7.98
N ASP A 32 5.43 2.37 -6.94
CA ASP A 32 6.64 2.41 -6.13
C ASP A 32 7.07 0.99 -5.76
N PRO A 33 8.20 0.48 -6.31
CA PRO A 33 8.74 -0.83 -5.94
C PRO A 33 9.05 -1.01 -4.44
N ASN A 34 9.14 0.07 -3.66
CA ASN A 34 9.37 0.02 -2.22
C ASN A 34 8.10 -0.20 -1.40
N ASN A 35 6.93 -0.17 -2.04
CA ASN A 35 5.67 -0.40 -1.36
C ASN A 35 5.59 -1.82 -0.77
N TRP A 36 4.86 -1.92 0.33
CA TRP A 36 4.45 -3.22 0.83
C TRP A 36 3.53 -3.91 -0.18
N LEU A 37 3.74 -5.20 -0.39
CA LEU A 37 2.86 -6.07 -1.14
C LEU A 37 1.99 -6.85 -0.15
N LEU A 38 0.69 -6.96 -0.44
CA LEU A 38 -0.24 -7.86 0.23
C LEU A 38 -0.26 -9.19 -0.53
N VAL A 39 0.04 -10.27 0.18
CA VAL A 39 -0.14 -11.63 -0.31
C VAL A 39 -1.38 -12.23 0.35
N GLU A 40 -2.32 -12.72 -0.45
CA GLU A 40 -3.55 -13.39 0.01
C GLU A 40 -3.54 -14.84 -0.48
N VAL A 41 -3.56 -15.80 0.44
CA VAL A 41 -3.55 -17.22 0.12
C VAL A 41 -4.91 -17.82 0.45
N ARG A 42 -5.50 -18.55 -0.50
CA ARG A 42 -6.81 -19.21 -0.35
C ARG A 42 -6.65 -20.71 -0.43
N MET A 43 -7.38 -21.42 0.41
CA MET A 43 -7.24 -22.86 0.59
C MET A 43 -8.60 -23.55 0.66
N PHE A 44 -8.66 -24.75 0.12
CA PHE A 44 -9.71 -25.71 0.42
C PHE A 44 -9.16 -26.71 1.44
N LEU A 45 -9.87 -26.90 2.55
CA LEU A 45 -9.52 -27.86 3.59
C LEU A 45 -10.60 -28.94 3.65
N SER A 46 -10.19 -30.19 3.51
CA SER A 46 -11.06 -31.34 3.62
C SER A 46 -11.39 -31.63 5.09
N GLU A 47 -12.57 -32.20 5.34
CA GLU A 47 -12.94 -32.74 6.64
C GLU A 47 -11.83 -33.67 7.18
N GLY A 48 -11.44 -33.45 8.43
CA GLY A 48 -10.42 -34.25 9.10
C GLY A 48 -8.97 -33.97 8.70
N GLN A 49 -8.69 -32.90 7.94
CA GLN A 49 -7.31 -32.52 7.59
C GLN A 49 -6.43 -32.36 8.84
N ASP A 50 -5.37 -33.18 8.93
CA ASP A 50 -4.39 -33.15 10.02
C ASP A 50 -2.93 -33.02 9.55
N SER A 51 -2.69 -33.18 8.24
CA SER A 51 -1.36 -33.14 7.65
C SER A 51 -0.97 -31.72 7.25
N ASP A 52 0.28 -31.35 7.49
CA ASP A 52 0.82 -30.02 7.18
C ASP A 52 0.81 -29.74 5.67
N MET A 53 0.51 -28.50 5.30
CA MET A 53 0.56 -28.01 3.93
C MET A 53 1.67 -26.97 3.76
N PHE A 54 2.38 -27.03 2.63
CA PHE A 54 3.51 -26.14 2.36
C PHE A 54 3.36 -25.35 1.06
N LEU A 55 3.80 -24.10 1.08
CA LEU A 55 3.80 -23.19 -0.07
C LEU A 55 5.08 -22.35 -0.08
N SER A 56 5.84 -22.41 -1.16
CA SER A 56 7.04 -21.57 -1.33
C SER A 56 6.66 -20.13 -1.65
N ILE A 57 7.45 -19.18 -1.16
CA ILE A 57 7.37 -17.74 -1.44
C ILE A 57 8.53 -17.35 -2.37
N PRO A 58 8.36 -16.37 -3.28
CA PRO A 58 9.46 -15.78 -4.03
C PRO A 58 10.60 -15.29 -3.12
N LYS A 59 11.87 -15.52 -3.50
CA LYS A 59 13.05 -15.14 -2.71
C LYS A 59 13.28 -13.63 -2.65
N GLU A 60 12.67 -12.92 -3.58
CA GLU A 60 12.66 -11.46 -3.65
C GLU A 60 11.88 -10.85 -2.48
N PHE A 61 11.02 -11.63 -1.82
CA PHE A 61 10.19 -11.16 -0.71
C PHE A 61 10.99 -11.13 0.60
N THR A 62 10.87 -10.06 1.35
CA THR A 62 11.52 -9.83 2.65
C THR A 62 10.53 -9.20 3.62
N GLU A 63 10.93 -8.98 4.87
CA GLU A 63 10.07 -8.48 5.95
C GLU A 63 8.84 -9.39 6.14
N LEU A 64 9.09 -10.70 6.07
CA LEU A 64 8.08 -11.72 6.27
C LEU A 64 7.65 -11.75 7.76
N PRO A 65 6.39 -12.08 8.06
CA PRO A 65 5.95 -12.22 9.44
C PRO A 65 6.77 -13.26 10.20
N ALA A 66 7.47 -12.82 11.25
CA ALA A 66 8.27 -13.70 12.10
C ALA A 66 7.42 -14.53 13.08
N GLU A 67 6.23 -14.05 13.45
CA GLU A 67 5.36 -14.70 14.40
C GLU A 67 4.37 -15.64 13.71
N THR A 68 4.14 -16.81 14.32
CA THR A 68 3.06 -17.71 13.93
C THR A 68 1.70 -17.08 14.24
N PHE A 69 0.76 -17.18 13.32
CA PHE A 69 -0.61 -16.66 13.50
C PHE A 69 -1.67 -17.72 13.22
N GLU A 70 -2.88 -17.51 13.73
CA GLU A 70 -3.97 -18.47 13.59
C GLU A 70 -4.60 -18.41 12.20
N LEU A 71 -4.83 -19.59 11.61
CA LEU A 71 -5.69 -19.75 10.45
C LEU A 71 -7.14 -19.77 10.93
N MET A 72 -7.88 -18.72 10.63
CA MET A 72 -9.24 -18.51 11.11
C MET A 72 -10.27 -18.92 10.07
N HIS A 73 -11.32 -19.62 10.49
CA HIS A 73 -12.53 -19.84 9.70
C HIS A 73 -13.75 -19.53 10.57
N ARG A 74 -14.58 -18.57 10.16
CA ARG A 74 -15.77 -18.11 10.93
C ARG A 74 -15.43 -17.79 12.40
N SER A 75 -14.33 -17.08 12.61
CA SER A 75 -13.83 -16.69 13.95
C SER A 75 -13.39 -17.86 14.84
N GLN A 76 -13.14 -19.04 14.28
CA GLN A 76 -12.55 -20.18 14.98
C GLN A 76 -11.20 -20.54 14.37
N ALA A 77 -10.20 -20.82 15.22
CA ALA A 77 -8.90 -21.27 14.78
C ALA A 77 -8.98 -22.73 14.30
N VAL A 78 -8.75 -22.95 13.01
CA VAL A 78 -8.69 -24.28 12.37
C VAL A 78 -7.25 -24.75 12.16
N GLY A 79 -6.28 -23.85 12.27
CA GLY A 79 -4.87 -24.16 12.14
C GLY A 79 -3.98 -22.99 12.52
N LYS A 80 -2.71 -23.12 12.21
CA LYS A 80 -1.67 -22.12 12.40
C LYS A 80 -0.88 -21.96 11.10
N VAL A 81 -0.47 -20.74 10.84
CA VAL A 81 0.40 -20.38 9.71
C VAL A 81 1.71 -19.89 10.26
N MET A 82 2.80 -20.50 9.80
CA MET A 82 4.17 -20.09 10.07
C MET A 82 4.85 -19.76 8.75
N ILE A 83 5.58 -18.66 8.70
CA ILE A 83 6.38 -18.27 7.55
C ILE A 83 7.84 -18.29 8.00
N SER A 84 8.66 -19.13 7.37
CA SER A 84 10.08 -19.23 7.71
C SER A 84 10.93 -18.24 6.92
N ASP A 85 12.12 -17.97 7.44
CA ASP A 85 13.16 -17.18 6.75
C ASP A 85 13.69 -17.86 5.48
N GLU A 86 13.36 -19.14 5.27
CA GLU A 86 13.67 -19.91 4.05
C GLU A 86 12.60 -19.76 2.97
N HIS A 87 11.74 -18.74 3.06
CA HIS A 87 10.66 -18.45 2.11
C HIS A 87 9.66 -19.60 1.97
N LEU A 88 9.31 -20.24 3.09
CA LEU A 88 8.35 -21.34 3.13
C LEU A 88 7.21 -21.01 4.08
N ILE A 89 5.99 -21.14 3.59
CA ILE A 89 4.78 -21.14 4.42
C ILE A 89 4.50 -22.57 4.82
N GLN A 90 4.32 -22.80 6.11
CA GLN A 90 3.79 -24.04 6.68
C GLN A 90 2.43 -23.75 7.32
N VAL A 91 1.43 -24.55 6.94
CA VAL A 91 0.09 -24.50 7.54
C VAL A 91 -0.14 -25.81 8.28
N SER A 92 -0.34 -25.72 9.60
CA SER A 92 -0.55 -26.86 10.49
C SER A 92 -1.95 -26.84 11.09
N PHE A 93 -2.57 -28.01 11.21
CA PHE A 93 -3.97 -28.13 11.60
C PHE A 93 -4.13 -28.60 13.05
N THR A 94 -4.06 -27.64 13.99
CA THR A 94 -4.23 -27.96 15.43
C THR A 94 -5.65 -28.37 15.80
N ASN A 95 -6.65 -27.90 15.03
CA ASN A 95 -8.05 -28.27 15.18
C ASN A 95 -8.62 -28.64 13.80
N PRO A 96 -8.44 -29.90 13.34
CA PRO A 96 -8.94 -30.35 12.05
C PRO A 96 -10.41 -29.97 11.82
N PRO A 97 -10.77 -29.48 10.61
CA PRO A 97 -12.13 -29.06 10.35
C PRO A 97 -13.07 -30.28 10.34
N LYS A 98 -14.29 -30.08 10.87
CA LYS A 98 -15.33 -31.13 10.95
C LYS A 98 -16.14 -31.31 9.66
N ASP A 99 -15.98 -30.39 8.72
CA ASP A 99 -16.62 -30.37 7.42
C ASP A 99 -15.60 -29.85 6.39
N ASN A 100 -15.88 -30.04 5.10
CA ASN A 100 -15.10 -29.38 4.05
C ASN A 100 -15.30 -27.85 4.12
N ILE A 101 -14.21 -27.10 4.16
CA ILE A 101 -14.24 -25.63 4.27
C ILE A 101 -13.32 -24.95 3.25
N THR A 102 -13.63 -23.70 2.95
CA THR A 102 -12.71 -22.79 2.25
C THR A 102 -12.28 -21.71 3.22
N THR A 103 -10.98 -21.47 3.30
CA THR A 103 -10.40 -20.44 4.17
C THR A 103 -9.33 -19.66 3.43
N HIS A 104 -8.89 -18.57 4.02
CA HIS A 104 -7.82 -17.75 3.51
C HIS A 104 -7.03 -17.11 4.64
N PHE A 105 -5.82 -16.69 4.33
CA PHE A 105 -5.03 -15.82 5.18
C PHE A 105 -4.28 -14.81 4.33
N GLN A 106 -3.78 -13.75 4.98
CA GLN A 106 -3.05 -12.68 4.30
C GLN A 106 -1.86 -12.23 5.12
N PHE A 107 -0.81 -11.79 4.44
CA PHE A 107 0.34 -11.16 5.07
C PHE A 107 0.92 -10.06 4.19
N LEU A 108 1.68 -9.16 4.81
CA LEU A 108 2.42 -8.12 4.12
C LEU A 108 3.87 -8.56 3.94
N THR A 109 4.48 -8.12 2.86
CA THR A 109 5.89 -8.36 2.54
C THR A 109 6.46 -7.15 1.79
N LYS A 110 7.77 -6.98 1.80
CA LYS A 110 8.48 -6.05 0.90
C LYS A 110 9.31 -6.81 -0.11
N LEU A 111 9.80 -6.10 -1.13
CA LEU A 111 10.90 -6.58 -1.95
C LEU A 111 12.24 -6.30 -1.25
N ASN A 112 13.19 -7.21 -1.43
CA ASN A 112 14.58 -6.97 -1.02
C ASN A 112 15.23 -5.86 -1.87
N SER A 113 16.37 -5.33 -1.41
CA SER A 113 17.08 -4.22 -2.07
C SER A 113 17.39 -4.52 -3.53
N ASP A 114 17.92 -5.71 -3.81
CA ASP A 114 18.38 -6.10 -5.13
C ASP A 114 17.21 -6.20 -6.12
N ALA A 115 16.07 -6.71 -5.66
CA ALA A 115 14.84 -6.76 -6.44
C ALA A 115 14.31 -5.36 -6.74
N VAL A 116 14.29 -4.46 -5.74
CA VAL A 116 13.91 -3.05 -5.94
C VAL A 116 14.82 -2.37 -6.94
N GLU A 117 16.13 -2.50 -6.80
CA GLU A 117 17.13 -1.90 -7.69
C GLU A 117 17.03 -2.44 -9.12
N SER A 118 16.67 -3.72 -9.28
CA SER A 118 16.44 -4.31 -10.61
C SER A 118 15.24 -3.69 -11.34
N ILE A 119 14.31 -3.06 -10.61
CA ILE A 119 13.11 -2.40 -11.16
C ILE A 119 13.47 -0.94 -11.46
N ASP A 120 14.41 -0.77 -12.38
CA ASP A 120 14.90 0.52 -12.85
C ASP A 120 14.03 1.15 -13.94
N THR A 121 13.08 0.38 -14.49
CA THR A 121 12.15 0.75 -15.54
C THR A 121 10.80 0.06 -15.34
N PRO A 122 9.68 0.67 -15.82
CA PRO A 122 8.37 0.04 -15.81
C PRO A 122 8.39 -1.32 -16.49
N LYS A 123 7.93 -2.35 -15.76
CA LYS A 123 7.92 -3.73 -16.23
C LYS A 123 6.89 -4.56 -15.48
N ILE A 124 6.54 -5.71 -16.04
CA ILE A 124 5.73 -6.73 -15.34
C ILE A 124 6.70 -7.75 -14.76
N ILE A 125 6.53 -8.08 -13.48
CA ILE A 125 7.24 -9.19 -12.83
C ILE A 125 6.23 -10.25 -12.42
N GLU A 126 6.50 -11.49 -12.81
CA GLU A 126 5.71 -12.65 -12.42
C GLU A 126 6.30 -13.29 -11.17
N TYR A 127 5.57 -13.21 -10.06
CA TYR A 127 5.92 -13.88 -8.82
C TYR A 127 5.36 -15.30 -8.81
N LYS A 128 6.23 -16.28 -8.54
CA LYS A 128 5.90 -17.71 -8.61
C LYS A 128 5.86 -18.32 -7.21
N PHE A 129 4.77 -19.02 -6.93
CA PHE A 129 4.56 -19.79 -5.70
C PHE A 129 4.34 -21.26 -6.07
N TYR A 130 4.93 -22.17 -5.31
CA TYR A 130 4.85 -23.60 -5.56
C TYR A 130 4.34 -24.32 -4.31
N SER A 131 3.27 -25.10 -4.45
CA SER A 131 2.78 -25.95 -3.38
C SER A 131 3.54 -27.27 -3.35
N SER A 132 3.71 -27.85 -2.16
CA SER A 132 4.17 -29.23 -1.99
C SER A 132 3.25 -30.27 -2.66
N GLN A 133 2.01 -29.91 -2.96
CA GLN A 133 1.01 -30.78 -3.59
C GLN A 133 1.00 -30.67 -5.13
N GLY A 134 1.84 -29.81 -5.71
CA GLY A 134 2.10 -29.72 -7.16
C GLY A 134 1.44 -28.54 -7.86
N GLU A 135 0.58 -27.78 -7.18
CA GLU A 135 0.03 -26.52 -7.69
C GLU A 135 1.11 -25.45 -7.81
N HIS A 136 0.97 -24.60 -8.83
CA HIS A 136 1.80 -23.41 -9.00
C HIS A 136 0.93 -22.21 -9.30
N PHE A 137 1.33 -21.05 -8.76
CA PHE A 137 0.62 -19.79 -8.95
C PHE A 137 1.60 -18.76 -9.48
N GLU A 138 1.28 -18.20 -10.64
CA GLU A 138 2.03 -17.10 -11.25
C GLU A 138 1.22 -15.81 -11.11
N ARG A 139 1.76 -14.83 -10.38
CA ARG A 139 1.05 -13.59 -10.06
C ARG A 139 1.82 -12.39 -10.56
N PRO A 140 1.34 -11.74 -11.65
CA PRO A 140 2.00 -10.57 -12.20
C PRO A 140 1.72 -9.34 -11.34
N ILE A 141 2.78 -8.61 -10.99
CA ILE A 141 2.69 -7.21 -10.59
C ILE A 141 3.25 -6.35 -11.70
N ARG A 142 2.45 -5.36 -12.12
CA ARG A 142 2.88 -4.37 -13.10
C ARG A 142 3.43 -3.15 -12.40
N TYR A 143 4.72 -2.91 -12.54
CA TYR A 143 5.36 -1.68 -12.10
C TYR A 143 5.16 -0.62 -13.17
N GLU A 144 4.39 0.41 -12.86
CA GLU A 144 4.02 1.49 -13.78
C GLU A 144 4.58 2.83 -13.28
N PRO A 145 4.90 3.77 -14.16
CA PRO A 145 5.35 5.08 -13.73
C PRO A 145 4.18 5.89 -13.16
N LYS A 146 4.49 6.87 -12.31
CA LYS A 146 3.48 7.81 -11.80
C LYS A 146 2.86 8.61 -12.96
N PRO A 147 1.57 8.96 -12.94
CA PRO A 147 0.96 9.66 -14.06
C PRO A 147 1.49 11.10 -14.15
N LEU A 148 2.13 11.47 -15.26
CA LEU A 148 2.47 12.88 -15.56
C LEU A 148 1.26 13.71 -15.97
N GLY A 149 0.14 13.05 -16.29
CA GLY A 149 -1.07 13.70 -16.77
C GLY A 149 -2.00 14.18 -15.65
N ASN A 150 -1.89 13.59 -14.47
CA ASN A 150 -2.82 13.76 -13.36
C ASN A 150 -2.05 14.18 -12.12
N VAL A 151 -2.74 14.79 -11.16
CA VAL A 151 -2.15 15.05 -9.85
C VAL A 151 -1.85 13.72 -9.18
N PHE A 152 -0.66 13.61 -8.61
CA PHE A 152 -0.24 12.47 -7.83
C PHE A 152 -0.02 12.90 -6.38
N VAL A 153 -0.44 12.08 -5.43
CA VAL A 153 -0.32 12.35 -3.99
C VAL A 153 0.31 11.14 -3.32
N ASP A 154 1.30 11.42 -2.48
CA ASP A 154 1.96 10.44 -1.63
C ASP A 154 2.01 10.94 -0.19
N SER A 155 2.06 10.02 0.76
CA SER A 155 2.03 10.36 2.17
C SER A 155 2.61 9.28 3.06
N GLY A 156 3.04 9.69 4.24
CA GLY A 156 3.43 8.77 5.29
C GLY A 156 3.51 9.45 6.63
N MET A 157 4.01 8.72 7.62
CA MET A 157 4.12 9.21 8.98
C MET A 157 5.45 8.85 9.61
N PHE A 158 6.06 9.84 10.23
CA PHE A 158 7.19 9.67 11.13
C PHE A 158 6.68 9.27 12.51
N TRP A 159 6.67 7.96 12.78
CA TRP A 159 6.17 7.42 14.04
C TRP A 159 6.88 7.97 15.28
N HIS A 160 8.17 8.33 15.17
CA HIS A 160 8.96 8.81 16.30
C HIS A 160 8.56 10.20 16.81
N ASN A 161 7.87 11.01 15.99
CA ASN A 161 7.49 12.38 16.35
C ASN A 161 6.07 12.75 15.90
N GLU A 162 5.27 11.76 15.52
CA GLU A 162 3.88 11.88 15.06
C GLU A 162 3.70 12.89 13.92
N THR A 163 4.74 13.14 13.13
CA THR A 163 4.67 14.09 12.02
C THR A 163 4.30 13.34 10.75
N ALA A 164 3.16 13.68 10.16
CA ALA A 164 2.81 13.17 8.85
C ALA A 164 3.43 14.04 7.75
N TRP A 165 3.91 13.41 6.69
CA TRP A 165 4.48 14.07 5.52
C TRP A 165 3.63 13.78 4.29
N PHE A 166 3.61 14.73 3.37
CA PHE A 166 2.85 14.68 2.13
C PHE A 166 3.68 15.22 0.98
N VAL A 167 3.51 14.59 -0.17
CA VAL A 167 4.05 15.05 -1.44
C VAL A 167 2.90 15.11 -2.44
N VAL A 168 2.72 16.27 -3.08
CA VAL A 168 1.73 16.48 -4.12
C VAL A 168 2.45 16.91 -5.39
N ASP A 169 2.42 16.06 -6.41
CA ASP A 169 3.00 16.35 -7.71
C ASP A 169 1.88 16.86 -8.64
N VAL A 170 1.96 18.13 -9.04
CA VAL A 170 0.98 18.81 -9.89
C VAL A 170 1.56 19.02 -11.28
N PRO A 171 1.05 18.34 -12.32
CA PRO A 171 1.54 18.49 -13.69
C PRO A 171 1.52 19.92 -14.20
N MET A 172 2.51 20.33 -14.99
CA MET A 172 2.61 21.70 -15.53
C MET A 172 1.34 22.12 -16.28
N LYS A 173 0.80 21.20 -17.08
CA LYS A 173 -0.45 21.41 -17.82
C LYS A 173 -1.67 21.69 -16.93
N GLN A 174 -1.57 21.56 -15.62
CA GLN A 174 -2.64 21.85 -14.66
C GLN A 174 -2.38 23.13 -13.84
N LEU A 175 -1.24 23.80 -14.02
CA LEU A 175 -0.85 25.02 -13.29
C LEU A 175 -1.37 26.33 -13.90
N PHE A 176 -2.17 26.25 -14.97
CA PHE A 176 -2.86 27.42 -15.53
C PHE A 176 -3.89 28.04 -14.57
N GLU A 177 -4.24 27.33 -13.51
CA GLU A 177 -5.12 27.76 -12.43
C GLU A 177 -4.39 27.59 -11.08
N PRO A 178 -4.77 28.33 -10.02
CA PRO A 178 -4.17 28.17 -8.71
C PRO A 178 -4.37 26.74 -8.18
N VAL A 179 -3.39 26.28 -7.43
CA VAL A 179 -3.36 24.97 -6.78
C VAL A 179 -3.93 25.11 -5.37
N TYR A 180 -4.96 24.32 -5.07
CA TYR A 180 -5.57 24.27 -3.74
C TYR A 180 -5.40 22.86 -3.16
N VAL A 181 -4.62 22.72 -2.10
CA VAL A 181 -4.51 21.46 -1.36
C VAL A 181 -5.13 21.66 0.02
N PHE A 182 -6.19 20.92 0.31
CA PHE A 182 -6.76 20.90 1.65
C PHE A 182 -6.20 19.68 2.39
N SER A 183 -5.62 19.92 3.56
CA SER A 183 -5.53 18.85 4.55
C SER A 183 -6.92 18.73 5.15
N ASP A 184 -7.79 17.95 4.49
CA ASP A 184 -9.11 17.65 5.04
C ASP A 184 -8.92 16.70 6.22
N PRO A 185 -9.26 17.11 7.46
CA PRO A 185 -9.25 16.20 8.58
C PRO A 185 -10.36 15.17 8.36
N GLY A 186 -9.99 14.07 7.70
CA GLY A 186 -10.89 13.02 7.25
C GLY A 186 -12.07 12.78 8.20
N ALA A 187 -13.27 12.89 7.61
CA ALA A 187 -14.54 12.42 8.15
C ALA A 187 -15.09 13.17 9.39
N GLY A 188 -15.13 14.51 9.36
CA GLY A 188 -16.04 15.27 10.23
C GLY A 188 -15.79 15.10 11.74
N SER A 189 -14.60 14.68 12.14
CA SER A 189 -14.26 14.42 13.54
C SER A 189 -13.20 15.40 14.03
N HIS A 190 -13.52 16.13 15.11
CA HIS A 190 -12.64 17.10 15.75
C HIS A 190 -11.32 16.48 16.28
N ILE A 191 -11.24 15.16 16.40
CA ILE A 191 -10.05 14.42 16.89
C ILE A 191 -9.00 14.18 15.80
N ASN A 192 -9.34 14.34 14.52
CA ASN A 192 -8.42 14.10 13.38
C ASN A 192 -7.79 15.37 12.82
N GLN A 193 -7.94 16.51 13.51
CA GLN A 193 -7.42 17.78 13.02
C GLN A 193 -5.90 17.76 13.02
N HIS A 194 -5.29 17.69 11.84
CA HIS A 194 -3.87 17.92 11.66
C HIS A 194 -3.63 19.39 11.35
N ARG A 195 -2.58 19.97 11.92
CA ARG A 195 -2.14 21.33 11.65
C ARG A 195 -0.94 21.29 10.71
N ILE A 196 -1.03 22.00 9.60
CA ILE A 196 0.09 22.18 8.67
C ILE A 196 1.19 22.98 9.36
N ILE A 197 2.42 22.47 9.26
CA ILE A 197 3.63 23.17 9.71
C ILE A 197 4.07 24.09 8.55
N ARG A 198 3.54 25.31 8.53
CA ARG A 198 3.72 26.27 7.42
C ARG A 198 5.18 26.42 7.00
N ASP A 199 6.07 26.62 7.97
CA ASP A 199 7.50 26.86 7.74
C ASP A 199 8.26 25.68 7.11
N MET A 200 7.63 24.51 7.02
CA MET A 200 8.19 23.30 6.39
C MET A 200 7.56 22.99 5.01
N THR A 201 6.64 23.83 4.53
CA THR A 201 6.08 23.68 3.18
C THR A 201 7.13 24.11 2.16
N ARG A 202 7.39 23.27 1.15
CA ARG A 202 8.39 23.52 0.11
C ARG A 202 7.79 23.21 -1.25
N CYS A 203 8.16 24.01 -2.24
CA CYS A 203 7.78 23.80 -3.62
C CYS A 203 9.04 23.65 -4.48
N GLU A 204 8.99 22.69 -5.41
CA GLU A 204 10.08 22.42 -6.33
C GLU A 204 9.52 22.28 -7.75
N LEU A 205 10.18 22.90 -8.73
CA LEU A 205 9.94 22.62 -10.14
C LEU A 205 10.79 21.42 -10.54
N VAL A 206 10.15 20.36 -11.01
CA VAL A 206 10.84 19.15 -11.47
C VAL A 206 11.06 19.24 -12.97
N THR A 207 12.33 19.37 -13.37
CA THR A 207 12.73 19.55 -14.78
C THR A 207 13.30 18.28 -15.41
N SER A 208 13.63 17.26 -14.60
CA SER A 208 14.05 15.95 -15.08
C SER A 208 13.54 14.83 -14.17
N VAL A 209 13.14 13.72 -14.77
CA VAL A 209 12.59 12.55 -14.06
C VAL A 209 13.26 11.25 -14.48
N ASP A 210 13.12 10.22 -13.66
CA ASP A 210 13.46 8.84 -14.01
C ASP A 210 12.33 8.14 -14.80
N SER A 211 12.53 6.85 -15.11
CA SER A 211 11.58 6.01 -15.83
C SER A 211 10.26 5.78 -15.09
N PHE A 212 10.22 5.99 -13.77
CA PHE A 212 9.04 5.96 -12.91
C PHE A 212 8.42 7.35 -12.70
N HIS A 213 8.96 8.36 -13.38
CA HIS A 213 8.62 9.77 -13.24
C HIS A 213 8.94 10.37 -11.85
N ARG A 214 9.89 9.79 -11.11
CA ARG A 214 10.42 10.36 -9.86
C ARG A 214 11.47 11.45 -10.20
N PRO A 215 11.61 12.52 -9.40
CA PRO A 215 12.53 13.61 -9.72
C PRO A 215 13.99 13.14 -9.74
N LYS A 216 14.72 13.57 -10.76
CA LYS A 216 16.19 13.50 -10.83
C LYS A 216 16.83 14.87 -10.65
N ILE A 217 16.21 15.89 -11.24
CA ILE A 217 16.63 17.28 -11.13
C ILE A 217 15.39 18.09 -10.79
N SER A 218 15.48 18.86 -9.71
CA SER A 218 14.48 19.82 -9.30
C SER A 218 15.16 21.08 -8.80
N GLU A 219 14.45 22.20 -8.88
CA GLU A 219 14.90 23.47 -8.33
C GLU A 219 13.82 24.06 -7.40
N PRO A 220 14.20 24.68 -6.27
CA PRO A 220 13.24 25.36 -5.42
C PRO A 220 12.54 26.48 -6.19
N ILE A 221 11.22 26.55 -6.06
CA ILE A 221 10.42 27.66 -6.60
C ILE A 221 9.52 28.23 -5.51
N GLU A 222 9.17 29.50 -5.67
CA GLU A 222 8.16 30.14 -4.85
C GLU A 222 6.88 30.32 -5.68
N PRO A 223 5.70 30.14 -5.07
CA PRO A 223 4.45 30.52 -5.70
C PRO A 223 4.39 32.05 -5.90
N LEU A 224 3.68 32.50 -6.94
CA LEU A 224 3.34 33.90 -7.17
C LEU A 224 2.45 34.46 -6.04
N GLU A 225 1.54 33.64 -5.54
CA GLU A 225 0.67 33.97 -4.41
C GLU A 225 0.63 32.76 -3.46
N ASP A 226 0.93 32.97 -2.17
CA ASP A 226 0.84 31.95 -1.12
C ASP A 226 -0.13 32.39 -0.02
N TYR A 227 -1.25 31.69 0.09
CA TYR A 227 -2.23 31.84 1.15
C TYR A 227 -2.28 30.61 2.06
N THR A 228 -1.20 29.83 2.10
CA THR A 228 -1.07 28.67 2.97
C THR A 228 -1.29 29.06 4.42
N SER A 229 -2.21 28.35 5.06
CA SER A 229 -2.59 28.49 6.44
C SER A 229 -2.20 27.24 7.22
N ASP A 230 -2.60 27.17 8.48
CA ASP A 230 -2.41 25.99 9.31
C ASP A 230 -3.41 24.85 8.97
N SER A 231 -4.35 25.10 8.05
CA SER A 231 -5.43 24.18 7.67
C SER A 231 -5.50 23.87 6.17
N SER A 232 -4.86 24.69 5.33
CA SER A 232 -4.86 24.52 3.87
C SER A 232 -3.57 25.03 3.25
N ILE A 233 -3.13 24.39 2.17
CA ILE A 233 -2.15 24.97 1.23
C ILE A 233 -2.93 25.58 0.08
N LEU A 234 -2.65 26.84 -0.20
CA LEU A 234 -3.25 27.56 -1.32
C LEU A 234 -2.15 28.37 -1.98
N MET A 235 -1.75 27.92 -3.16
CA MET A 235 -0.62 28.46 -3.87
C MET A 235 -0.97 28.67 -5.34
N LYS A 236 -0.55 29.79 -5.90
CA LYS A 236 -0.65 30.05 -7.34
C LYS A 236 0.74 30.11 -7.91
N PHE A 237 1.01 29.36 -8.97
CA PHE A 237 2.31 29.32 -9.64
C PHE A 237 2.28 30.08 -10.96
N ASP A 238 3.46 30.39 -11.50
CA ASP A 238 3.58 30.90 -12.86
C ASP A 238 3.23 29.79 -13.87
N HIS A 239 2.42 30.13 -14.87
CA HIS A 239 2.00 29.22 -15.92
C HIS A 239 3.03 29.10 -17.05
N ASN A 240 4.07 29.94 -17.05
CA ASN A 240 5.17 29.92 -18.02
C ASN A 240 6.35 29.04 -17.57
N LEU A 241 6.22 28.35 -16.44
CA LEU A 241 7.23 27.39 -15.99
C LEU A 241 7.34 26.21 -16.97
N GLU A 242 8.57 25.83 -17.31
CA GLU A 242 8.87 24.67 -18.15
C GLU A 242 9.39 23.52 -17.29
N GLY A 243 8.71 22.37 -17.33
CA GLY A 243 9.07 21.20 -16.53
C GLY A 243 8.05 20.06 -16.67
N TYR A 244 8.15 19.06 -15.79
CA TYR A 244 7.23 17.94 -15.72
C TYR A 244 6.06 18.22 -14.77
N TYR A 245 6.37 18.67 -13.55
CA TYR A 245 5.40 19.02 -12.53
C TYR A 245 6.02 19.94 -11.47
N VAL A 246 5.15 20.62 -10.72
CA VAL A 246 5.52 21.24 -9.45
C VAL A 246 5.24 20.25 -8.33
N ARG A 247 6.26 19.96 -7.53
CA ARG A 247 6.18 19.14 -6.33
C ARG A 247 5.98 20.03 -5.12
N ILE A 248 4.91 19.79 -4.37
CA ILE A 248 4.61 20.46 -3.10
C ILE A 248 4.84 19.45 -1.98
N SER A 249 5.83 19.70 -1.13
CA SER A 249 6.09 18.90 0.07
C SER A 249 5.61 19.66 1.29
N TYR A 250 4.82 19.00 2.15
CA TYR A 250 4.36 19.63 3.39
C TYR A 250 4.19 18.62 4.52
N TYR A 251 4.12 19.15 5.73
CA TYR A 251 4.12 18.37 6.95
C TYR A 251 3.00 18.80 7.85
N THR A 252 2.47 17.85 8.62
CA THR A 252 1.40 18.13 9.57
C THR A 252 1.66 17.45 10.91
N LYS A 253 1.09 18.03 11.97
CA LYS A 253 1.08 17.44 13.32
C LYS A 253 -0.35 17.34 13.85
N PRO A 254 -0.67 16.35 14.70
CA PRO A 254 -1.95 16.27 15.37
C PRO A 254 -2.23 17.55 16.19
N ARG A 255 -3.44 18.12 16.09
CA ARG A 255 -3.89 19.22 16.95
C ARG A 255 -4.26 18.73 18.36
N ILE A 256 -4.65 17.46 18.51
CA ILE A 256 -4.99 16.83 19.80
C ILE A 256 -4.08 15.61 20.00
N VAL A 257 -3.32 15.63 21.10
CA VAL A 257 -2.16 14.76 21.38
C VAL A 257 -2.54 13.40 22.00
N LYS A 258 -3.79 12.95 21.88
CA LYS A 258 -4.22 11.68 22.52
C LYS A 258 -5.06 10.84 21.58
N SER A 259 -4.39 10.15 20.67
CA SER A 259 -4.97 8.99 19.98
C SER A 259 -3.96 7.85 20.02
N THR A 260 -4.37 6.71 20.56
CA THR A 260 -3.65 5.44 20.45
C THR A 260 -3.86 4.76 19.10
N ASN A 261 -4.68 5.34 18.22
CA ASN A 261 -4.99 4.79 16.91
C ASN A 261 -4.15 5.50 15.83
N PRO A 262 -3.62 4.74 14.84
CA PRO A 262 -3.00 5.31 13.64
C PRO A 262 -3.95 6.32 13.03
N ILE A 263 -3.51 7.57 12.91
CA ILE A 263 -4.31 8.58 12.24
C ILE A 263 -4.19 8.30 10.74
N ARG A 264 -5.29 7.91 10.12
CA ARG A 264 -5.38 7.89 8.65
C ARG A 264 -5.35 9.33 8.20
N VAL A 265 -4.21 9.81 7.73
CA VAL A 265 -4.16 11.15 7.17
C VAL A 265 -4.74 11.10 5.77
N GLN A 266 -5.82 11.84 5.59
CA GLN A 266 -6.44 12.03 4.29
C GLN A 266 -6.05 13.42 3.80
N THR A 267 -5.50 13.48 2.60
CA THR A 267 -5.32 14.74 1.88
C THR A 267 -6.42 14.81 0.84
N SER A 268 -7.12 15.93 0.78
CA SER A 268 -8.06 16.19 -0.30
C SER A 268 -7.48 17.28 -1.19
N PHE A 269 -7.18 16.91 -2.42
CA PHE A 269 -6.82 17.87 -3.46
C PHE A 269 -8.10 18.44 -4.06
N TYR A 270 -8.19 19.77 -4.16
CA TYR A 270 -9.29 20.42 -4.85
C TYR A 270 -8.73 21.36 -5.91
N LYS A 271 -9.33 21.37 -7.10
CA LYS A 271 -9.05 22.40 -8.09
C LYS A 271 -10.37 23.08 -8.42
N ASN A 272 -10.55 24.31 -7.94
CA ASN A 272 -11.74 25.12 -8.22
C ASN A 272 -11.32 26.53 -8.65
N ALA A 273 -11.77 26.93 -9.83
CA ALA A 273 -11.88 28.34 -10.21
C ALA A 273 -12.79 29.03 -9.17
N VAL A 274 -12.30 30.09 -8.54
CA VAL A 274 -13.08 30.84 -7.55
C VAL A 274 -14.28 31.50 -8.23
N LYS A 275 -15.45 30.86 -8.15
CA LYS A 275 -16.75 31.48 -7.79
C LYS A 275 -17.84 30.40 -7.67
N GLY A 276 -18.26 30.16 -6.42
CA GLY A 276 -19.45 29.35 -6.12
C GLY A 276 -19.13 27.88 -5.86
N LEU A 277 -19.45 27.43 -4.64
CA LEU A 277 -19.31 26.07 -4.14
C LEU A 277 -19.86 25.01 -5.12
N SER A 278 -18.98 24.20 -5.71
CA SER A 278 -19.31 22.83 -6.12
C SER A 278 -18.12 21.90 -5.83
N LYS A 279 -18.35 20.97 -4.90
CA LYS A 279 -17.46 19.88 -4.51
C LYS A 279 -17.23 18.94 -5.69
N TYR A 280 -16.00 18.70 -6.14
CA TYR A 280 -15.65 17.48 -6.90
C TYR A 280 -14.19 17.04 -6.73
N ALA A 281 -14.05 15.71 -6.84
CA ALA A 281 -12.88 14.83 -6.80
C ALA A 281 -12.09 14.75 -5.47
N ILE A 282 -12.56 13.89 -4.57
CA ILE A 282 -11.72 13.29 -3.52
C ILE A 282 -10.93 12.16 -4.20
N TYR A 283 -9.61 12.29 -4.28
CA TYR A 283 -8.73 11.17 -4.60
C TYR A 283 -8.31 10.55 -3.27
N SER A 284 -8.82 9.35 -2.99
CA SER A 284 -8.47 8.52 -1.83
C SER A 284 -7.31 7.59 -2.13
#